data_AF-A0A939BAM4-F1
#
_entry.id   AF-A0A939BAM4-F1
#
_cell.length_a   1.000
_cell.length_b   1.000
_cell.length_c   1.000
_cell.angle_alpha   90.00
_cell.angle_beta   90.00
_cell.angle_gamma   90.00
#
_symmetry.space_group_name_H-M   'P 1'
#
loop_
_entity.id
_entity.type
_entity.pdbx_description
1 polymer ?
#
loop_
_entity_poly.entity_id
_entity_poly.type
_entity_poly.pdbx_seq_one_letter_code
_entity_poly.pdbx_strand_id
1 'polypeptide(L)'
;FVLVGLEKFFTKVTPDVVRMIVVPFMSLVPAVFIAHLVVGPIGWAIGDAIANAVSWGLASDVRVLFAALFGLLYAPLVMTGLHHMTNAIDSQMVSIYEYTTLWPMIALSNIAQGSAVLAMIVLQKRNERAQQVNIPACISCYLGVTEPALFGVNLKYKFPLVCGMIGSACAAMVCTGFGVKALSIGVGGLPGILSIMFNYWGIFALCML
;
A
#
# COMPACT_ATOMS: atom_id res chain seq x y z
N PHE A 1 13.75 -13.12 3.99
CA PHE A 1 14.36 -14.32 3.38
C PHE A 1 15.84 -14.49 3.71
N VAL A 2 16.68 -13.46 3.49
CA VAL A 2 18.14 -13.53 3.81
C VAL A 2 18.40 -13.92 5.26
N LEU A 3 17.81 -13.20 6.22
CA LEU A 3 17.96 -13.48 7.65
C LEU A 3 17.58 -14.92 8.00
N VAL A 4 16.41 -15.39 7.53
CA VAL A 4 15.94 -16.77 7.75
C VAL A 4 16.93 -17.80 7.22
N GLY A 5 17.51 -17.56 6.04
CA GLY A 5 18.53 -18.44 5.46
C GLY A 5 19.79 -18.50 6.32
N LEU A 6 20.28 -17.34 6.76
CA LEU A 6 21.46 -17.24 7.63
C LEU A 6 21.19 -17.85 9.02
N GLU A 7 20.03 -17.56 9.61
CA GLU A 7 19.62 -18.10 10.91
C GLU A 7 19.56 -19.63 10.88
N LYS A 8 18.94 -20.22 9.85
CA LYS A 8 18.92 -21.69 9.67
C LYS A 8 20.33 -22.26 9.51
N PHE A 9 21.20 -21.60 8.74
CA PHE A 9 22.59 -22.01 8.57
C PHE A 9 23.36 -21.97 9.90
N PHE A 10 23.35 -20.83 10.59
CA PHE A 10 24.06 -20.65 11.86
C PHE A 10 23.51 -21.53 12.96
N THR A 11 22.19 -21.77 12.99
CA THR A 11 21.58 -22.75 13.91
C THR A 11 22.17 -24.14 13.69
N LYS A 12 22.35 -24.57 12.44
CA LYS A 12 22.87 -25.91 12.10
C LYS A 12 24.35 -26.10 12.50
N VAL A 13 25.18 -25.07 12.40
CA VAL A 13 26.64 -25.19 12.65
C VAL A 13 27.06 -24.82 14.07
N THR A 14 26.21 -24.11 14.82
CA THR A 14 26.56 -23.61 16.16
C THR A 14 26.15 -24.58 17.27
N PRO A 15 27.06 -24.93 18.21
CA PRO A 15 26.74 -25.73 19.39
C PRO A 15 25.68 -25.11 20.29
N ASP A 16 24.85 -25.94 20.93
CA ASP A 16 23.69 -25.49 21.72
C ASP A 16 24.06 -24.51 22.85
N VAL A 17 25.20 -24.72 23.51
CA VAL A 17 25.68 -23.92 24.65
C VAL A 17 25.89 -22.43 24.36
N VAL A 18 26.19 -22.08 23.10
CA VAL A 18 26.42 -20.68 22.68
C VAL A 18 25.38 -20.19 21.66
N ARG A 19 24.42 -21.04 21.31
CA ARG A 19 23.47 -20.79 20.21
C ARG A 19 22.66 -19.52 20.40
N MET A 20 22.22 -19.24 21.63
CA MET A 20 21.40 -18.05 21.95
C MET A 20 22.13 -16.72 21.70
N ILE A 21 23.47 -16.72 21.67
CA ILE A 21 24.26 -15.51 21.43
C ILE A 21 24.76 -15.48 19.98
N VAL A 22 25.38 -16.57 19.54
CA VAL A 22 26.09 -16.60 18.25
C VAL A 22 25.12 -16.57 17.07
N VAL A 23 24.01 -17.29 17.13
CA VAL A 23 23.06 -17.37 16.00
C VAL A 23 22.41 -16.02 15.69
N PRO A 24 21.78 -15.31 16.64
CA PRO A 24 21.15 -14.03 16.32
C PRO A 24 22.19 -13.00 15.86
N PHE A 25 23.38 -12.95 16.47
CA PHE A 25 24.41 -12.00 16.06
C PHE A 25 24.95 -12.28 14.66
N MET A 26 25.35 -13.54 14.39
CA MET A 26 25.95 -13.92 13.11
C MET A 26 24.94 -14.03 11.97
N SER A 27 23.65 -14.18 12.26
CA SER A 27 22.62 -14.09 11.23
C SER A 27 22.21 -12.65 10.94
N LEU A 28 22.07 -11.80 11.97
CA LEU A 28 21.61 -10.42 11.82
C LEU A 28 22.64 -9.54 11.13
N VAL A 29 23.90 -9.56 11.58
CA VAL A 29 24.92 -8.62 11.07
C VAL A 29 25.13 -8.77 9.56
N PRO A 30 25.38 -9.97 9.00
CA PRO A 30 25.49 -10.13 7.55
C PRO A 30 24.15 -9.90 6.84
N ALA A 31 23.01 -10.23 7.46
CA ALA A 31 21.71 -9.93 6.86
C ALA A 31 21.52 -8.42 6.65
N VAL A 32 21.94 -7.59 7.61
CA VAL A 32 21.88 -6.12 7.49
C VAL A 32 22.78 -5.64 6.35
N PHE A 33 24.03 -6.13 6.26
CA PHE A 33 24.93 -5.77 5.17
C PHE A 33 24.38 -6.20 3.81
N ILE A 34 23.91 -7.44 3.67
CA ILE A 34 23.31 -7.93 2.42
C ILE A 34 22.03 -7.13 2.09
N ALA A 35 21.22 -6.80 3.10
CA ALA A 35 20.03 -5.99 2.91
C ALA A 35 20.36 -4.60 2.36
N HIS A 36 21.42 -3.94 2.83
CA HIS A 36 21.76 -2.59 2.39
C HIS A 36 22.63 -2.55 1.14
N LEU A 37 23.52 -3.54 0.93
CA LEU A 37 24.47 -3.55 -0.20
C LEU A 37 23.94 -4.25 -1.44
N VAL A 38 22.97 -5.17 -1.27
CA VAL A 38 22.44 -5.98 -2.40
C VAL A 38 20.94 -5.76 -2.54
N VAL A 39 20.17 -6.07 -1.50
CA VAL A 39 18.69 -6.01 -1.59
C VAL A 39 18.22 -4.57 -1.76
N GLY A 40 18.83 -3.63 -1.04
CA GLY A 40 18.54 -2.20 -1.09
C GLY A 40 18.69 -1.65 -2.50
N PRO A 41 19.87 -1.69 -3.13
CA PRO A 41 20.08 -1.18 -4.49
C PRO A 41 19.14 -1.80 -5.53
N ILE A 42 18.84 -3.10 -5.41
CA ILE A 42 17.86 -3.76 -6.29
C ILE A 42 16.46 -3.18 -6.05
N GLY A 43 16.05 -3.04 -4.78
CA GLY A 43 14.78 -2.43 -4.41
C GLY A 43 14.64 -0.98 -4.90
N TRP A 44 15.71 -0.18 -4.78
CA TRP A 44 15.77 1.18 -5.32
C TRP A 44 15.64 1.20 -6.83
N ALA A 45 16.40 0.38 -7.56
CA ALA A 45 16.31 0.32 -9.02
C ALA A 45 14.91 -0.08 -9.50
N ILE A 46 14.26 -1.03 -8.82
CA ILE A 46 12.86 -1.41 -9.10
C ILE A 46 11.92 -0.24 -8.77
N GLY A 47 12.12 0.42 -7.62
CA GLY A 47 11.37 1.59 -7.19
C GLY A 47 11.45 2.73 -8.21
N ASP A 48 12.65 3.06 -8.68
CA ASP A 48 12.90 4.09 -9.69
C ASP A 48 12.24 3.74 -11.03
N ALA A 49 12.29 2.46 -11.44
CA ALA A 49 11.60 2.02 -12.65
C ALA A 49 10.08 2.18 -12.53
N ILE A 50 9.49 1.80 -11.39
CA ILE A 50 8.06 2.02 -11.10
C ILE A 50 7.75 3.51 -11.08
N ALA A 51 8.60 4.32 -10.46
CA ALA A 51 8.44 5.77 -10.36
C ALA A 51 8.40 6.42 -11.73
N ASN A 52 9.39 6.14 -12.57
CA ASN A 52 9.45 6.65 -13.94
C ASN A 52 8.24 6.23 -14.77
N ALA A 53 7.78 4.98 -14.62
CA ALA A 53 6.58 4.49 -15.31
C ALA A 53 5.31 5.22 -14.84
N VAL A 54 5.16 5.47 -13.54
CA VAL A 54 4.02 6.19 -12.97
C VAL A 54 4.02 7.66 -13.38
N SER A 55 5.17 8.34 -13.27
CA SER A 55 5.31 9.73 -13.70
C SER A 55 5.03 9.90 -15.19
N TRP A 56 5.56 9.02 -16.03
CA TRP A 56 5.26 9.01 -17.46
C TRP A 56 3.77 8.76 -17.73
N GLY A 57 3.20 7.74 -17.08
CA GLY A 57 1.80 7.35 -17.25
C GLY A 57 0.85 8.49 -16.91
N LEU A 58 1.05 9.15 -15.77
CA LEU A 58 0.21 10.26 -15.31
C LEU A 58 0.41 11.57 -16.11
N ALA A 59 1.57 11.77 -16.73
CA ALA A 59 1.85 12.93 -17.59
C ALA A 59 1.37 12.75 -19.05
N SER A 60 1.06 11.52 -19.47
CA SER A 60 0.68 11.19 -20.84
C SER A 60 -0.82 11.38 -21.12
N ASP A 61 -1.18 11.32 -22.41
CA ASP A 61 -2.58 11.34 -22.86
C ASP A 61 -3.39 10.11 -22.37
N VAL A 62 -2.72 9.04 -21.94
CA VAL A 62 -3.35 7.81 -21.41
C VAL A 62 -3.47 7.80 -19.89
N ARG A 63 -3.27 8.94 -19.21
CA ARG A 63 -3.29 9.04 -17.74
C ARG A 63 -4.49 8.41 -17.04
N VAL A 64 -5.69 8.49 -17.63
CA VAL A 64 -6.90 7.91 -17.03
C VAL A 64 -6.84 6.38 -17.07
N LEU A 65 -6.41 5.81 -18.20
CA LEU A 65 -6.23 4.36 -18.33
C LEU A 65 -5.10 3.87 -17.41
N PHE A 66 -4.00 4.64 -17.33
CA PHE A 66 -2.92 4.35 -16.41
C PHE A 66 -3.40 4.39 -14.96
N ALA A 67 -4.21 5.37 -14.58
CA ALA A 67 -4.79 5.48 -13.25
C ALA A 67 -5.69 4.29 -12.91
N ALA A 68 -6.46 3.79 -13.86
CA ALA A 68 -7.24 2.56 -13.70
C ALA A 68 -6.34 1.36 -13.35
N LEU A 69 -5.26 1.19 -14.13
CA LEU A 69 -4.32 0.08 -13.93
C LEU A 69 -3.58 0.21 -12.59
N PHE A 70 -3.13 1.42 -12.25
CA PHE A 70 -2.48 1.66 -10.97
C PHE A 70 -3.42 1.39 -9.79
N GLY A 71 -4.65 1.92 -9.81
CA GLY A 71 -5.65 1.66 -8.77
C GLY A 71 -5.96 0.17 -8.62
N LEU A 72 -6.07 -0.55 -9.74
CA LEU A 72 -6.27 -2.00 -9.74
C LEU A 72 -5.10 -2.74 -9.06
N LEU A 73 -3.85 -2.34 -9.34
CA LEU A 73 -2.64 -3.04 -8.91
C LEU A 73 -2.05 -2.53 -7.59
N TYR A 74 -2.57 -1.43 -7.03
CA TYR A 74 -2.02 -0.84 -5.82
C TYR A 74 -2.17 -1.76 -4.60
N ALA A 75 -3.33 -2.41 -4.41
CA ALA A 75 -3.51 -3.35 -3.29
C ALA A 75 -2.50 -4.53 -3.34
N PRO A 76 -2.24 -5.18 -4.49
CA PRO A 76 -1.10 -6.08 -4.65
C PRO A 76 0.26 -5.48 -4.30
N LEU A 77 0.54 -4.24 -4.71
CA LEU A 77 1.77 -3.53 -4.36
C LEU A 77 1.90 -3.37 -2.83
N VAL A 78 0.80 -3.04 -2.15
CA VAL A 78 0.77 -2.94 -0.68
C VAL A 78 1.13 -4.27 -0.03
N MET A 79 0.57 -5.38 -0.53
CA MET A 79 0.88 -6.72 0.01
C MET A 79 2.37 -7.10 -0.10
N THR A 80 3.10 -6.53 -1.07
CA THR A 80 4.55 -6.74 -1.22
C THR A 80 5.41 -5.78 -0.40
N GLY A 81 4.82 -4.71 0.16
CA GLY A 81 5.55 -3.63 0.83
C GLY A 81 6.19 -2.59 -0.10
N LEU A 82 6.23 -2.84 -1.42
CA LEU A 82 6.82 -1.91 -2.39
C LEU A 82 6.08 -0.57 -2.49
N HIS A 83 4.84 -0.50 -2.00
CA HIS A 83 4.08 0.74 -1.93
C HIS A 83 4.77 1.84 -1.11
N HIS A 84 5.66 1.53 -0.16
CA HIS A 84 6.43 2.56 0.52
C HIS A 84 7.34 3.37 -0.41
N MET A 85 7.73 2.80 -1.56
CA MET A 85 8.52 3.51 -2.57
C MET A 85 7.68 4.62 -3.25
N THR A 86 6.35 4.52 -3.28
CA THR A 86 5.51 5.57 -3.89
C THR A 86 5.53 6.86 -3.07
N ASN A 87 5.76 6.78 -1.75
CA ASN A 87 5.92 7.97 -0.91
C ASN A 87 7.13 8.83 -1.32
N ALA A 88 8.21 8.21 -1.81
CA ALA A 88 9.35 8.95 -2.34
C ALA A 88 8.97 9.74 -3.59
N ILE A 89 8.17 9.13 -4.48
CA ILE A 89 7.62 9.78 -5.68
C ILE A 89 6.72 10.95 -5.28
N ASP A 90 5.76 10.72 -4.38
CA ASP A 90 4.86 11.77 -3.90
C ASP A 90 5.65 12.94 -3.29
N SER A 91 6.68 12.66 -2.49
CA SER A 91 7.53 13.68 -1.87
C SER A 91 8.30 14.50 -2.92
N GLN A 92 8.81 13.83 -3.96
CA GLN A 92 9.49 14.49 -5.07
C GLN A 92 8.52 15.37 -5.87
N MET A 93 7.30 14.88 -6.16
CA MET A 93 6.28 15.66 -6.86
C MET A 93 5.89 16.89 -6.06
N VAL A 94 5.64 16.75 -4.75
CA VAL A 94 5.35 17.88 -3.86
C VAL A 94 6.51 18.88 -3.84
N SER A 95 7.76 18.42 -3.83
CA SER A 95 8.93 19.32 -3.85
C SER A 95 9.11 20.10 -5.15
N ILE A 96 8.72 19.55 -6.30
CA ILE A 96 8.94 20.15 -7.62
C ILE A 96 7.72 20.96 -8.08
N TYR A 97 6.52 20.43 -7.84
CA TYR A 97 5.26 20.96 -8.37
C TYR A 97 4.36 21.56 -7.30
N GLU A 98 4.73 21.48 -6.01
CA GLU A 98 3.92 21.89 -4.85
C GLU A 98 2.63 21.05 -4.66
N TYR A 99 2.49 19.96 -5.43
CA TYR A 99 1.39 19.01 -5.30
C TYR A 99 1.79 17.62 -5.77
N THR A 100 0.96 16.63 -5.41
CA THR A 100 1.02 15.28 -5.98
C THR A 100 -0.35 14.83 -6.49
N THR A 101 -0.36 14.06 -7.58
CA THR A 101 -1.54 13.42 -8.16
C THR A 101 -1.64 11.93 -7.82
N LEU A 102 -0.62 11.36 -7.17
CA LEU A 102 -0.54 9.94 -6.85
C LEU A 102 -1.20 9.64 -5.49
N TRP A 103 -0.92 10.46 -4.48
CA TRP A 103 -1.54 10.37 -3.15
C TRP A 103 -3.09 10.27 -3.14
N PRO A 104 -3.85 11.06 -3.93
CA PRO A 104 -5.30 10.92 -3.99
C PRO A 104 -5.75 9.50 -4.39
N MET A 105 -5.06 8.87 -5.34
CA MET A 105 -5.38 7.51 -5.78
C MET A 105 -5.08 6.48 -4.69
N ILE A 106 -3.99 6.65 -3.95
CA ILE A 106 -3.63 5.81 -2.81
C ILE A 106 -4.71 5.89 -1.72
N ALA A 107 -5.11 7.11 -1.34
CA ALA A 107 -6.14 7.31 -0.33
C ALA A 107 -7.45 6.63 -0.73
N LEU A 108 -7.86 6.76 -2.00
CA LEU A 108 -9.05 6.10 -2.55
C LEU A 108 -8.92 4.58 -2.60
N SER A 109 -7.73 4.03 -2.89
CA SER A 109 -7.49 2.59 -2.78
C SER A 109 -7.72 2.07 -1.36
N ASN A 110 -7.25 2.81 -0.35
CA ASN A 110 -7.45 2.41 1.05
C ASN A 110 -8.93 2.43 1.42
N ILE A 111 -9.68 3.44 0.98
CA ILE A 111 -11.13 3.53 1.17
C ILE A 111 -11.82 2.35 0.48
N ALA A 112 -11.48 2.05 -0.78
CA ALA A 112 -12.08 0.94 -1.52
C ALA A 112 -11.83 -0.42 -0.86
N GLN A 113 -10.62 -0.68 -0.35
CA GLN A 113 -10.31 -1.90 0.38
C GLN A 113 -11.06 -1.97 1.72
N GLY A 114 -11.21 -0.84 2.42
CA GLY A 114 -12.00 -0.73 3.65
C GLY A 114 -13.49 -0.99 3.39
N SER A 115 -14.04 -0.43 2.31
CA SER A 115 -15.42 -0.64 1.86
C SER A 115 -15.69 -2.08 1.45
N ALA A 116 -14.70 -2.79 0.88
CA ALA A 116 -14.82 -4.22 0.64
C ALA A 116 -14.94 -5.01 1.96
N VAL A 117 -14.19 -4.63 3.00
CA VAL A 117 -14.35 -5.22 4.34
C VAL A 117 -15.69 -4.84 4.95
N LEU A 118 -16.16 -3.61 4.77
CA LEU A 118 -17.49 -3.18 5.21
C LEU A 118 -18.60 -4.04 4.59
N ALA A 119 -18.50 -4.35 3.30
CA ALA A 119 -19.41 -5.30 2.66
C ALA A 119 -19.33 -6.70 3.29
N MET A 120 -18.12 -7.17 3.62
CA MET A 120 -17.93 -8.45 4.33
C MET A 120 -18.50 -8.43 5.76
N ILE A 121 -18.47 -7.30 6.47
CA ILE A 121 -19.15 -7.12 7.77
C ILE A 121 -20.65 -7.40 7.61
N VAL A 122 -21.27 -6.84 6.57
CA VAL A 122 -22.71 -7.01 6.30
C VAL A 122 -23.03 -8.45 5.90
N LEU A 123 -22.24 -9.04 4.98
CA LEU A 123 -22.43 -10.42 4.51
C LEU A 123 -22.24 -11.45 5.62
N GLN A 124 -21.29 -11.20 6.53
CA GLN A 124 -20.95 -12.11 7.63
C GLN A 124 -21.52 -11.64 8.98
N LYS A 125 -22.58 -10.83 8.98
CA LYS A 125 -23.14 -10.23 10.20
C LYS A 125 -23.56 -11.22 11.29
N ARG A 126 -23.83 -12.48 10.91
CA ARG A 126 -24.22 -13.57 11.84
C ARG A 126 -23.02 -14.39 12.36
N ASN A 127 -21.80 -14.09 11.94
CA ASN A 127 -20.60 -14.82 12.35
C ASN A 127 -19.76 -13.96 13.30
N GLU A 128 -19.95 -14.15 14.61
CA GLU A 128 -19.27 -13.39 15.67
C GLU A 128 -17.74 -13.43 15.55
N ARG A 129 -17.17 -14.59 15.21
CA ARG A 129 -15.72 -14.75 15.01
C ARG A 129 -15.21 -13.94 13.82
N ALA A 130 -16.01 -13.81 12.76
CA ALA A 130 -15.65 -12.95 11.63
C ALA A 130 -15.72 -11.47 12.02
N GLN A 131 -16.72 -11.06 12.80
CA GLN A 131 -16.87 -9.67 13.23
C GLN A 131 -15.71 -9.19 14.11
N GLN A 132 -15.13 -10.08 14.93
CA GLN A 132 -13.93 -9.79 15.73
C GLN A 132 -12.70 -9.39 14.89
N VAL A 133 -12.67 -9.75 13.60
CA VAL A 133 -11.60 -9.36 12.66
C VAL A 133 -12.08 -8.25 11.72
N ASN A 134 -13.27 -8.40 11.14
CA ASN A 134 -13.74 -7.52 10.07
C ASN A 134 -13.94 -6.07 10.56
N ILE A 135 -14.52 -5.86 11.74
CA ILE A 135 -14.79 -4.51 12.29
C ILE A 135 -13.48 -3.73 12.55
N PRO A 136 -12.53 -4.24 13.35
CA PRO A 136 -11.29 -3.50 13.59
C PRO A 136 -10.46 -3.33 12.31
N ALA A 137 -10.46 -4.33 11.42
CA ALA A 137 -9.77 -4.22 10.13
C ALA A 137 -10.38 -3.13 9.23
N CYS A 138 -11.71 -3.01 9.19
CA CYS A 138 -12.41 -1.95 8.44
C CYS A 138 -12.07 -0.57 8.99
N ILE A 139 -12.13 -0.38 10.32
CA ILE A 139 -11.80 0.89 10.97
C ILE A 139 -10.35 1.27 10.69
N SER A 140 -9.42 0.34 10.88
CA SER A 140 -8.00 0.52 10.56
C SER A 140 -7.79 0.98 9.12
N CYS A 141 -8.45 0.32 8.16
CA CYS A 141 -8.33 0.63 6.74
C CYS A 141 -8.86 2.02 6.40
N TYR A 142 -9.99 2.42 6.99
CA TYR A 142 -10.53 3.76 6.85
C TYR A 142 -9.71 4.85 7.55
N LEU A 143 -8.84 4.49 8.50
CA LEU A 143 -7.85 5.39 9.09
C LEU A 143 -6.49 5.33 8.38
N GLY A 144 -6.40 4.62 7.25
CA GLY A 144 -5.23 4.60 6.38
C GLY A 144 -4.30 3.42 6.55
N VAL A 145 -4.56 2.51 7.49
CA VAL A 145 -3.76 1.29 7.72
C VAL A 145 -4.49 0.09 7.14
N THR A 146 -4.05 -0.36 5.97
CA THR A 146 -4.79 -1.32 5.12
C THR A 146 -4.43 -2.77 5.34
N GLU A 147 -3.31 -3.05 6.01
CA GLU A 147 -2.76 -4.39 6.19
C GLU A 147 -3.71 -5.33 6.94
N PRO A 148 -4.40 -4.91 8.02
CA PRO A 148 -5.39 -5.77 8.67
C PRO A 148 -6.57 -6.12 7.76
N ALA A 149 -7.01 -5.20 6.89
CA ALA A 149 -8.05 -5.43 5.91
C ALA A 149 -7.59 -6.38 4.80
N LEU A 150 -6.41 -6.13 4.23
CA LEU A 150 -5.84 -6.93 3.14
C LEU A 150 -5.58 -8.37 3.59
N PHE A 151 -4.86 -8.57 4.69
CA PHE A 151 -4.46 -9.91 5.14
C PHE A 151 -5.50 -10.60 6.01
N GLY A 152 -6.24 -9.85 6.84
CA GLY A 152 -7.24 -10.40 7.75
C GLY A 152 -8.55 -10.81 7.06
N VAL A 153 -8.91 -10.13 5.97
CA VAL A 153 -10.21 -10.30 5.32
C VAL A 153 -10.08 -10.46 3.80
N ASN A 154 -9.53 -9.47 3.10
CA ASN A 154 -9.67 -9.36 1.65
C ASN A 154 -8.97 -10.50 0.90
N LEU A 155 -7.70 -10.76 1.21
CA LEU A 155 -6.91 -11.84 0.63
C LEU A 155 -7.43 -13.22 1.06
N LYS A 156 -7.89 -13.35 2.30
CA LYS A 156 -8.46 -14.59 2.85
C LYS A 156 -9.65 -15.08 2.02
N TYR A 157 -10.54 -14.18 1.63
CA TYR A 157 -11.74 -14.53 0.86
C TYR A 157 -11.61 -14.27 -0.65
N LYS A 158 -10.56 -13.56 -1.09
CA LYS A 158 -10.23 -13.17 -2.48
C LYS A 158 -11.28 -12.32 -3.21
N PHE A 159 -12.55 -12.68 -3.12
CA PHE A 159 -13.68 -11.92 -3.65
C PHE A 159 -13.68 -10.45 -3.20
N PRO A 160 -13.66 -10.12 -1.90
CA PRO A 160 -13.58 -8.72 -1.45
C PRO A 160 -12.32 -8.00 -1.92
N LEU A 161 -11.17 -8.68 -2.05
CA LEU A 161 -9.96 -8.08 -2.60
C LEU A 161 -10.18 -7.59 -4.03
N VAL A 162 -10.75 -8.44 -4.90
CA VAL A 162 -11.02 -8.08 -6.30
C VAL A 162 -12.05 -6.96 -6.39
N CYS A 163 -13.12 -7.00 -5.58
CA CYS A 163 -14.10 -5.92 -5.53
C CYS A 163 -13.46 -4.59 -5.13
N GLY A 164 -12.60 -4.59 -4.10
CA GLY A 164 -11.86 -3.40 -3.68
C GLY A 164 -10.89 -2.89 -4.74
N MET A 165 -10.22 -3.78 -5.48
CA MET A 165 -9.32 -3.41 -6.58
C MET A 165 -10.09 -2.75 -7.73
N ILE A 166 -11.26 -3.28 -8.10
CA ILE A 166 -12.11 -2.68 -9.15
C ILE A 166 -12.64 -1.32 -8.69
N GLY A 167 -13.12 -1.22 -7.45
CA GLY A 167 -13.56 0.05 -6.87
C GLY A 167 -12.45 1.10 -6.87
N SER A 168 -11.24 0.70 -6.48
CA SER A 168 -10.06 1.57 -6.54
C SER A 168 -9.71 2.02 -7.96
N ALA A 169 -9.77 1.12 -8.95
CA ALA A 169 -9.52 1.47 -10.35
C ALA A 169 -10.53 2.52 -10.86
N CYS A 170 -11.82 2.34 -10.56
CA CYS A 170 -12.86 3.31 -10.91
C CYS A 170 -12.65 4.66 -10.24
N ALA A 171 -12.42 4.67 -8.92
CA ALA A 171 -12.16 5.90 -8.17
C ALA A 171 -10.90 6.62 -8.68
N ALA A 172 -9.84 5.87 -9.01
CA ALA A 172 -8.60 6.41 -9.56
C ALA A 172 -8.81 7.04 -10.95
N MET A 173 -9.62 6.42 -11.83
CA MET A 173 -9.97 7.00 -13.14
C MET A 173 -10.69 8.34 -12.98
N VAL A 174 -11.71 8.40 -12.13
CA VAL A 174 -12.49 9.63 -11.92
C VAL A 174 -11.59 10.71 -11.30
N CYS A 175 -10.89 10.38 -10.22
CA CYS A 175 -9.99 11.27 -9.51
C CYS A 175 -8.91 11.87 -10.44
N THR A 176 -8.27 11.04 -11.27
CA THR A 176 -7.25 11.47 -12.23
C THR A 176 -7.85 12.23 -13.41
N GLY A 177 -9.00 11.81 -13.92
CA GLY A 177 -9.68 12.46 -15.05
C GLY A 177 -10.10 13.90 -14.75
N PHE A 178 -10.47 14.18 -13.50
CA PHE A 178 -10.76 15.53 -13.02
C PHE A 178 -9.51 16.28 -12.51
N GLY A 179 -8.33 15.67 -12.57
CA GLY A 179 -7.07 16.30 -12.20
C GLY A 179 -6.95 16.63 -10.71
N VAL A 180 -7.53 15.80 -9.84
CA VAL A 180 -7.48 15.99 -8.38
C VAL A 180 -6.03 15.94 -7.89
N LYS A 181 -5.69 16.88 -7.01
CA LYS A 181 -4.34 17.08 -6.48
C LYS A 181 -4.33 17.13 -4.96
N ALA A 182 -3.28 16.59 -4.36
CA ALA A 182 -2.98 16.69 -2.94
C ALA A 182 -1.81 17.66 -2.69
N LEU A 183 -1.88 18.42 -1.59
CA LEU A 183 -0.83 19.34 -1.15
C LEU A 183 0.36 18.60 -0.53
N SER A 184 0.11 17.44 0.06
CA SER A 184 1.13 16.65 0.74
C SER A 184 0.74 15.18 0.81
N ILE A 185 1.71 14.37 1.20
CA ILE A 185 1.46 13.04 1.77
C ILE A 185 0.84 13.26 3.15
N GLY A 186 -0.29 12.60 3.43
CA GLY A 186 -1.00 12.76 4.70
C GLY A 186 -1.51 11.44 5.26
N VAL A 187 -2.65 11.48 5.94
CA VAL A 187 -3.29 10.27 6.46
C VAL A 187 -4.04 9.58 5.32
N GLY A 188 -3.82 8.28 5.13
CA GLY A 188 -4.60 7.49 4.16
C GLY A 188 -6.04 7.27 4.63
N GLY A 189 -6.92 6.80 3.75
CA GLY A 189 -8.31 6.49 4.13
C GLY A 189 -9.22 7.73 4.16
N LEU A 190 -10.26 7.71 5.01
CA LEU A 190 -11.29 8.76 5.08
C LEU A 190 -10.72 10.15 5.42
N PRO A 191 -9.77 10.30 6.37
CA PRO A 191 -9.14 11.60 6.64
C PRO A 191 -8.27 12.12 5.49
N GLY A 192 -7.99 11.30 4.47
CA GLY A 192 -7.14 11.67 3.34
C GLY A 192 -7.65 12.85 2.53
N ILE A 193 -8.95 13.15 2.59
CA ILE A 193 -9.52 14.38 2.01
C ILE A 193 -8.84 15.65 2.53
N LEU A 194 -8.34 15.64 3.77
CA LEU A 194 -7.64 16.78 4.37
C LEU A 194 -6.29 17.10 3.71
N SER A 195 -5.73 16.13 2.97
CA SER A 195 -4.50 16.33 2.18
C SER A 195 -4.78 16.85 0.77
N ILE A 196 -6.05 16.81 0.33
CA ILE A 196 -6.48 17.24 -1.01
C ILE A 196 -6.64 18.75 -1.05
N MET A 197 -6.24 19.39 -2.16
CA MET A 197 -6.48 20.84 -2.32
C MET A 197 -7.98 21.13 -2.24
N PHE A 198 -8.35 22.20 -1.55
CA PHE A 198 -9.73 22.53 -1.19
C PHE A 198 -10.71 22.51 -2.40
N ASN A 199 -10.27 23.05 -3.52
CA ASN A 199 -11.03 23.12 -4.78
C ASN A 199 -11.41 21.75 -5.37
N TYR A 200 -10.74 20.66 -4.97
CA TYR A 200 -11.07 19.30 -5.41
C TYR A 200 -11.85 18.48 -4.38
N TRP A 201 -12.17 19.02 -3.21
CA TRP A 201 -12.83 18.26 -2.14
C TRP A 201 -14.16 17.64 -2.57
N GLY A 202 -14.98 18.35 -3.36
CA GLY A 202 -16.25 17.82 -3.84
C GLY A 202 -16.08 16.60 -4.76
N ILE A 203 -15.13 16.67 -5.70
CA ILE A 203 -14.83 15.57 -6.63
C ILE A 203 -14.21 14.40 -5.88
N PHE A 204 -13.29 14.67 -4.95
CA PHE A 204 -12.67 13.62 -4.15
C PHE A 204 -13.71 12.92 -3.26
N ALA A 205 -14.59 13.66 -2.60
CA ALA A 205 -15.69 13.11 -1.80
C ALA A 205 -16.62 12.24 -2.64
N LEU A 206 -16.90 12.61 -3.89
CA LEU A 206 -17.65 11.76 -4.83
C LEU A 206 -16.90 10.47 -5.15
N CYS A 207 -15.57 10.51 -5.28
CA CYS A 207 -14.76 9.30 -5.49
C CYS A 207 -14.68 8.39 -4.25
N MET A 208 -14.97 8.92 -3.05
CA MET A 208 -14.97 8.13 -1.81
C MET A 208 -16.22 7.25 -1.66
N LEU A 209 -17.30 7.54 -2.40
CA LEU A 209 -18.58 6.82 -2.39
C LEU A 209 -18.54 5.58 -3.30
#